data_AF-A0A5B0M1M2-F1
#
_entry.id   AF-A0A5B0M1M2-F1
#
_cell.length_a   1.000
_cell.length_b   1.000
_cell.length_c   1.000
_cell.angle_alpha   90.00
_cell.angle_beta   90.00
_cell.angle_gamma   90.00
#
_symmetry.space_group_name_H-M   'P 1'
#
loop_
_entity.id
_entity.type
_entity.pdbx_description
1 polymer ?
#
loop_
_entity_poly.entity_id
_entity_poly.type
_entity_poly.pdbx_seq_one_letter_code
_entity_poly.pdbx_strand_id
1 'polypeptide(L)'
;MDALAVTPVCLRIAFAIDNSLGYIPLSVDDPTYIKEMEREKLEGFVTCRCSNCQENQARALMDRIQDMNIDNIVNMIVNDLDVSEVPAKKKIPVTRPRVLNHPMEASLAKNFQDLLVDEATCWIEKKISARSFIRPGNIFGTAEAELIVGSLSIITSESDVRRLAGGHFIEGLVGHLHNIITNFKSGPIYTRHMQNVQSIEEDKYIMKTALKHLNENQKKRKAELKETLANGKSKKISPSD
;
A
#
# COMPACT_ATOMS: atom_id res chain seq x y z
N MET A 1 -0.81 -21.21 18.71
CA MET A 1 0.43 -20.96 17.94
C MET A 1 0.67 -22.18 17.09
N ASP A 2 0.99 -21.98 15.82
CA ASP A 2 1.35 -23.05 14.90
C ASP A 2 2.71 -23.64 15.33
N ALA A 3 2.78 -24.96 15.54
CA ALA A 3 4.01 -25.62 15.97
C ALA A 3 5.14 -25.47 14.93
N LEU A 4 4.79 -25.31 13.65
CA LEU A 4 5.74 -25.05 12.58
C LEU A 4 6.45 -23.69 12.74
N ALA A 5 5.79 -22.72 13.36
CA ALA A 5 6.34 -21.38 13.53
C ALA A 5 7.42 -21.30 14.63
N VAL A 6 7.48 -22.30 15.51
CA VAL A 6 8.37 -22.30 16.69
C VAL A 6 9.31 -23.51 16.73
N THR A 7 9.20 -24.45 15.78
CA THR A 7 10.08 -25.61 15.76
C THR A 7 11.53 -25.21 15.46
N PRO A 8 12.52 -25.71 16.23
CA PRO A 8 13.93 -25.49 15.95
C PRO A 8 14.50 -26.50 14.95
N VAL A 9 13.71 -27.49 14.52
CA VAL A 9 14.21 -28.65 13.77
C VAL A 9 14.20 -28.41 12.25
N CYS A 10 14.87 -29.25 11.48
CA CYS A 10 14.80 -29.20 10.01
C CYS A 10 13.35 -29.26 9.51
N LEU A 11 12.90 -28.25 8.75
CA LEU A 11 11.52 -28.17 8.27
C LEU A 11 11.14 -29.35 7.35
N ARG A 12 12.07 -29.86 6.53
CA ARG A 12 11.83 -31.03 5.68
C ARG A 12 11.46 -32.26 6.52
N ILE A 13 12.23 -32.51 7.57
CA ILE A 13 12.00 -33.62 8.50
C ILE A 13 10.73 -33.37 9.31
N ALA A 14 10.51 -32.13 9.78
CA ALA A 14 9.29 -31.77 10.50
C ALA A 14 8.03 -32.08 9.68
N PHE A 15 8.01 -31.70 8.40
CA PHE A 15 6.91 -32.04 7.50
C PHE A 15 6.76 -33.54 7.24
N ALA A 16 7.87 -34.29 7.13
CA ALA A 16 7.81 -35.75 6.97
C ALA A 16 7.15 -36.42 8.19
N ILE A 17 7.49 -35.96 9.40
CA ILE A 17 6.91 -36.45 10.65
C ILE A 17 5.45 -36.02 10.78
N ASP A 18 5.12 -34.77 10.45
CA ASP A 18 3.73 -34.30 10.48
C ASP A 18 2.84 -35.09 9.50
N ASN A 19 3.33 -35.32 8.28
CA ASN A 19 2.59 -36.10 7.28
C ASN A 19 2.41 -37.58 7.67
N SER A 20 3.34 -38.15 8.45
CA SER A 20 3.31 -39.58 8.81
C SER A 20 2.68 -39.87 10.17
N LEU A 21 2.85 -38.98 11.14
CA LEU A 21 2.44 -39.16 12.55
C LEU A 21 1.51 -38.05 13.06
N GLY A 22 1.30 -36.97 12.31
CA GLY A 22 0.36 -35.90 12.65
C GLY A 22 0.84 -34.93 13.72
N TYR A 23 2.15 -34.78 13.91
CA TYR A 23 2.71 -33.78 14.81
C TYR A 23 4.02 -33.18 14.29
N ILE A 24 4.32 -31.97 14.75
CA ILE A 24 5.57 -31.25 14.45
C ILE A 24 6.51 -31.37 15.66
N PRO A 25 7.71 -31.96 15.52
CA PRO A 25 8.69 -32.00 16.60
C PRO A 25 9.15 -30.61 17.02
N LEU A 26 9.28 -30.37 18.32
CA LEU A 26 9.74 -29.08 18.87
C LEU A 26 11.14 -29.14 19.48
N SER A 27 11.82 -30.29 19.36
CA SER A 27 13.18 -30.48 19.84
C SER A 27 13.97 -31.34 18.86
N VAL A 28 15.28 -31.06 18.75
CA VAL A 28 16.24 -31.87 18.00
C VAL A 28 16.51 -33.23 18.67
N ASP A 29 16.13 -33.35 19.95
CA ASP A 29 16.26 -34.59 20.73
C ASP A 29 15.04 -35.51 20.61
N ASP A 30 14.03 -35.12 19.82
CA ASP A 30 12.86 -35.97 19.57
C ASP A 30 13.31 -37.29 18.89
N PRO A 31 12.99 -38.47 19.46
CA PRO A 31 13.44 -39.75 18.92
C PRO A 31 12.99 -40.00 17.47
N THR A 32 11.81 -39.52 17.10
CA THR A 32 11.29 -39.62 15.75
C THR A 32 12.06 -38.69 14.81
N TYR A 33 12.39 -37.47 15.26
CA TYR A 33 13.25 -36.56 14.51
C TYR A 33 14.62 -37.16 14.22
N ILE A 34 15.27 -37.75 15.23
CA ILE A 34 16.58 -38.40 15.07
C ILE A 34 16.49 -39.55 14.06
N LYS A 35 15.48 -40.41 14.20
CA LYS A 35 15.26 -41.54 13.30
C LYS A 35 15.05 -41.11 11.86
N GLU A 36 14.25 -40.07 11.63
CA GLU A 36 13.98 -39.56 10.29
C GLU A 36 15.21 -38.85 9.68
N MET A 37 15.96 -38.10 10.50
CA MET A 37 17.24 -37.53 10.11
C MET A 37 18.24 -38.61 9.67
N GLU A 38 18.33 -39.72 10.40
CA GLU A 38 19.21 -40.85 10.06
C GLU A 38 18.76 -41.54 8.76
N ARG A 39 17.45 -41.72 8.57
CA ARG A 39 16.89 -42.25 7.33
C ARG A 39 17.25 -41.39 6.12
N GLU A 40 17.03 -40.07 6.19
CA GLU A 40 17.39 -39.15 5.10
C GLU A 40 18.89 -39.22 4.77
N LYS A 41 19.76 -39.34 5.77
CA LYS A 41 21.21 -39.50 5.57
C LYS A 41 21.55 -40.83 4.89
N LEU A 42 20.93 -41.93 5.32
CA LEU A 42 21.13 -43.27 4.74
C LEU A 42 20.66 -43.34 3.29
N GLU A 43 19.56 -42.67 2.96
CA GLU A 43 19.02 -42.60 1.60
C GLU A 43 19.72 -41.57 0.71
N GLY A 44 20.74 -40.86 1.23
CA GLY A 44 21.55 -39.94 0.45
C GLY A 44 20.82 -38.66 0.04
N PHE A 45 19.87 -38.19 0.85
CA PHE A 45 19.18 -36.93 0.59
C PHE A 45 20.17 -35.77 0.60
N VAL A 46 19.94 -34.79 -0.29
CA VAL A 46 20.73 -33.55 -0.29
C VAL A 46 20.58 -32.81 1.03
N THR A 47 21.64 -32.12 1.44
CA THR A 47 21.64 -31.28 2.64
C THR A 47 20.51 -30.25 2.57
N CYS A 48 19.70 -30.18 3.63
CA CYS A 48 18.58 -29.26 3.68
C CYS A 48 19.06 -27.80 3.78
N ARG A 49 18.39 -26.91 3.04
CA ARG A 49 18.64 -25.45 3.02
C ARG A 49 17.50 -24.64 3.62
N CYS A 50 16.64 -25.27 4.44
CA CYS A 50 15.55 -24.57 5.11
C CYS A 50 16.07 -23.53 6.12
N SER A 51 15.20 -22.64 6.57
CA SER A 51 15.54 -21.56 7.51
C SER A 51 16.18 -22.05 8.81
N ASN A 52 15.83 -23.25 9.27
CA ASN A 52 16.37 -23.83 10.51
C ASN A 52 17.70 -24.56 10.28
N CYS A 53 17.99 -25.01 9.05
CA CYS A 53 19.27 -25.67 8.72
C CYS A 53 20.35 -24.68 8.25
N GLN A 54 19.95 -23.56 7.65
CA GLN A 54 20.85 -22.54 7.14
C GLN A 54 20.38 -21.13 7.52
N GLU A 55 20.35 -20.85 8.83
CA GLU A 55 19.85 -19.58 9.38
C GLU A 55 20.51 -18.35 8.76
N ASN A 56 21.83 -18.39 8.55
CA ASN A 56 22.58 -17.26 7.99
C ASN A 56 22.18 -16.97 6.54
N GLN A 57 21.98 -18.01 5.72
CA GLN A 57 21.55 -17.87 4.33
C GLN A 57 20.09 -17.41 4.25
N ALA A 58 19.23 -17.96 5.11
CA ALA A 58 17.84 -17.52 5.19
C ALA A 58 17.72 -16.05 5.60
N ARG A 59 18.54 -15.60 6.56
CA ARG A 59 18.60 -14.19 6.95
C ARG A 59 19.09 -13.31 5.80
N ALA A 60 20.19 -13.69 5.13
CA ALA A 60 20.71 -12.95 3.98
C ALA A 60 19.69 -12.85 2.83
N LEU A 61 18.92 -13.91 2.60
CA LEU A 61 17.85 -13.93 1.60
C LEU A 61 16.72 -12.95 1.98
N MET A 62 16.27 -12.98 3.24
CA MET A 62 15.24 -12.07 3.73
C MET A 62 15.68 -10.61 3.68
N ASP A 63 16.95 -10.33 3.97
CA ASP A 63 17.50 -8.96 3.89
C ASP A 63 17.54 -8.43 2.44
N ARG A 64 17.63 -9.31 1.44
CA ARG A 64 17.69 -8.99 0.01
C ARG A 64 16.39 -9.25 -0.75
N ILE A 65 15.33 -9.68 -0.08
CA ILE A 65 14.08 -10.09 -0.73
C ILE A 65 13.44 -8.94 -1.55
N GLN A 66 13.73 -7.70 -1.17
CA GLN A 66 13.28 -6.49 -1.90
C GLN A 66 13.95 -6.31 -3.27
N ASP A 67 15.10 -6.94 -3.49
CA ASP A 67 15.83 -6.93 -4.77
C ASP A 67 15.46 -8.14 -5.66
N MET A 68 14.59 -9.02 -5.16
CA MET A 68 14.14 -10.20 -5.88
C MET A 68 13.15 -9.81 -7.00
N ASN A 69 13.35 -10.37 -8.18
CA ASN A 69 12.52 -10.23 -9.36
C ASN A 69 12.41 -11.57 -10.10
N ILE A 70 11.64 -11.60 -11.19
CA ILE A 70 11.37 -12.82 -11.95
C ILE A 70 12.65 -13.45 -12.52
N ASP A 71 13.64 -12.62 -12.87
CA ASP A 71 14.87 -13.07 -13.52
C ASP A 71 15.90 -13.61 -12.51
N ASN A 72 15.91 -13.13 -11.27
CA ASN A 72 16.92 -13.48 -10.27
C ASN A 72 16.43 -14.39 -9.13
N ILE A 73 15.12 -14.62 -8.99
CA ILE A 73 14.53 -15.40 -7.89
C ILE A 73 15.13 -16.80 -7.75
N VAL A 74 15.28 -17.54 -8.84
CA VAL A 74 15.83 -18.90 -8.82
C VAL A 74 17.27 -18.88 -8.32
N ASN A 75 18.07 -17.94 -8.82
CA ASN A 75 19.46 -17.78 -8.43
C ASN A 75 19.59 -17.44 -6.93
N MET A 76 18.75 -16.54 -6.42
CA MET A 76 18.76 -16.12 -5.02
C MET A 76 18.35 -17.23 -4.05
N ILE A 77 17.49 -18.16 -4.49
CA ILE A 77 17.01 -19.28 -3.64
C ILE A 77 17.99 -20.46 -3.65
N VAL A 78 18.52 -20.78 -4.83
CA VAL A 78 19.32 -22.00 -5.02
C VAL A 78 20.78 -21.82 -4.59
N ASN A 79 21.34 -20.63 -4.81
CA ASN A 79 22.76 -20.38 -4.56
C ASN A 79 23.02 -19.68 -3.22
N ASP A 80 24.21 -19.89 -2.66
CA ASP A 80 24.65 -19.19 -1.46
C ASP A 80 24.81 -17.69 -1.75
N LEU A 81 24.21 -16.86 -0.90
CA LEU A 81 24.38 -15.43 -0.91
C LEU A 81 25.65 -15.08 -0.11
N ASP A 82 26.41 -14.12 -0.62
CA ASP A 82 27.56 -13.58 0.12
C ASP A 82 27.07 -12.81 1.35
N VAL A 83 27.22 -13.38 2.54
CA VAL A 83 26.76 -12.81 3.80
C VAL A 83 27.63 -11.62 4.26
N SER A 84 28.77 -11.38 3.60
CA SER A 84 29.70 -10.28 3.92
C SER A 84 29.20 -8.93 3.42
N GLU A 85 28.37 -8.92 2.36
CA GLU A 85 27.82 -7.70 1.79
C GLU A 85 26.57 -7.27 2.57
N VAL A 86 26.69 -6.16 3.32
CA VAL A 86 25.54 -5.50 3.94
C VAL A 86 24.66 -4.93 2.81
N PRO A 87 23.40 -5.39 2.67
CA PRO A 87 22.53 -4.85 1.64
C PRO A 87 22.38 -3.35 1.85
N ALA A 88 22.66 -2.58 0.80
CA ALA A 88 22.41 -1.14 0.82
C ALA A 88 20.92 -0.95 1.04
N LYS A 89 20.53 -0.53 2.26
CA LYS A 89 19.13 -0.20 2.56
C LYS A 89 18.69 0.84 1.55
N LYS A 90 17.94 0.42 0.53
CA LYS A 90 17.23 1.36 -0.34
C LYS A 90 16.36 2.16 0.60
N LYS A 91 16.68 3.44 0.77
CA LYS A 91 15.77 4.38 1.41
C LYS A 91 14.53 4.34 0.52
N ILE A 92 13.55 3.52 0.87
CA ILE A 92 12.21 3.62 0.30
C ILE A 92 11.87 5.08 0.57
N PRO A 93 11.75 5.92 -0.48
CA PRO A 93 11.29 7.28 -0.26
C PRO A 93 9.96 7.06 0.41
N VAL A 94 9.82 7.52 1.66
CA VAL A 94 8.51 7.63 2.28
C VAL A 94 7.79 8.58 1.34
N THR A 95 7.04 8.00 0.40
CA THR A 95 6.07 8.70 -0.40
C THR A 95 4.99 8.97 0.62
N ARG A 96 5.26 9.97 1.48
CA ARG A 96 4.19 10.66 2.17
C ARG A 96 3.20 10.94 1.05
N PRO A 97 1.95 10.44 1.14
CA PRO A 97 0.94 10.79 0.16
C PRO A 97 1.08 12.29 -0.02
N ARG A 98 1.31 12.75 -1.26
CA ARG A 98 1.35 14.18 -1.51
C ARG A 98 0.00 14.68 -1.05
N VAL A 99 -0.04 15.25 0.15
CA VAL A 99 -1.24 15.89 0.67
C VAL A 99 -1.61 16.86 -0.42
N LEU A 100 -2.79 16.65 -1.01
CA LEU A 100 -3.36 17.64 -1.93
C LEU A 100 -3.25 18.97 -1.21
N ASN A 101 -2.49 19.92 -1.77
CA ASN A 101 -2.28 21.23 -1.14
C ASN A 101 -3.61 21.95 -0.88
N HIS A 102 -4.68 21.46 -1.51
CA HIS A 102 -6.06 21.89 -1.41
C HIS A 102 -6.97 20.66 -1.40
N PRO A 103 -7.20 20.04 -0.23
CA PRO A 103 -8.12 18.91 -0.14
C PRO A 103 -9.55 19.36 -0.46
N MET A 104 -10.37 18.42 -0.94
CA MET A 104 -11.80 18.64 -1.10
C MET A 104 -12.46 18.95 0.25
N GLU A 105 -13.60 19.64 0.22
CA GLU A 105 -14.40 19.87 1.40
C GLU A 105 -14.66 18.55 2.14
N ALA A 106 -14.45 18.55 3.46
CA ALA A 106 -14.49 17.33 4.27
C ALA A 106 -15.85 16.61 4.20
N SER A 107 -16.94 17.36 4.10
CA SER A 107 -18.30 16.83 3.94
C SER A 107 -18.45 16.04 2.63
N LEU A 108 -18.00 16.61 1.50
CA LEU A 108 -18.05 15.99 0.18
C LEU A 108 -17.12 14.78 0.08
N ALA A 109 -15.92 14.89 0.65
CA ALA A 109 -14.97 13.79 0.74
C ALA A 109 -15.57 12.62 1.53
N LYS A 110 -16.22 12.90 2.67
CA LYS A 110 -16.85 11.89 3.50
C LYS A 110 -18.04 11.22 2.82
N ASN A 111 -18.93 12.00 2.19
CA ASN A 111 -20.06 11.46 1.42
C ASN A 111 -19.59 10.53 0.30
N PHE A 112 -18.49 10.86 -0.37
CA PHE A 112 -17.93 10.02 -1.41
C PHE A 112 -17.25 8.76 -0.87
N GLN A 113 -16.59 8.84 0.30
CA GLN A 113 -16.07 7.64 1.00
C GLN A 113 -17.21 6.69 1.36
N ASP A 114 -18.28 7.21 1.94
CA ASP A 114 -19.43 6.39 2.36
C ASP A 114 -20.09 5.72 1.15
N LEU A 115 -20.27 6.46 0.04
CA LEU A 115 -20.73 5.88 -1.23
C LEU A 115 -19.84 4.74 -1.74
N LEU A 116 -18.51 4.91 -1.69
CA LEU A 116 -17.57 3.87 -2.13
C LEU A 116 -17.67 2.61 -1.26
N VAL A 117 -17.80 2.77 0.05
CA VAL A 117 -17.94 1.64 0.99
C VAL A 117 -19.27 0.92 0.78
N ASP A 118 -20.37 1.66 0.59
CA ASP A 118 -21.69 1.08 0.38
C ASP A 118 -21.78 0.29 -0.92
N GLU A 119 -21.30 0.86 -2.03
CA GLU A 119 -21.26 0.18 -3.33
C GLU A 119 -20.34 -1.05 -3.30
N ALA A 120 -19.16 -0.93 -2.69
CA ALA A 120 -18.26 -2.07 -2.50
C ALA A 120 -18.93 -3.16 -1.67
N THR A 121 -19.57 -2.80 -0.55
CA THR A 121 -20.25 -3.75 0.33
C THR A 121 -21.35 -4.50 -0.43
N CYS A 122 -22.21 -3.78 -1.14
CA CYS A 122 -23.28 -4.36 -1.97
C CYS A 122 -22.73 -5.27 -3.08
N TRP A 123 -21.61 -4.89 -3.71
CA TRP A 123 -20.96 -5.73 -4.72
C TRP A 123 -20.40 -7.03 -4.12
N ILE A 124 -19.74 -6.92 -2.98
CA ILE A 124 -19.06 -8.02 -2.30
C ILE A 124 -20.08 -9.02 -1.74
N GLU A 125 -21.17 -8.55 -1.12
CA GLU A 125 -22.22 -9.41 -0.56
C GLU A 125 -22.87 -10.32 -1.62
N LYS A 126 -22.95 -9.87 -2.88
CA LYS A 126 -23.45 -10.70 -4.00
C LYS A 126 -22.51 -11.84 -4.38
N LYS A 127 -21.24 -11.77 -3.99
CA LYS A 127 -20.19 -12.74 -4.37
C LYS A 127 -19.74 -13.63 -3.22
N ILE A 128 -19.98 -13.20 -1.98
CA ILE A 128 -19.61 -13.95 -0.78
C ILE A 128 -20.77 -14.87 -0.35
N SER A 129 -20.43 -16.11 0.03
CA SER A 129 -21.39 -17.05 0.62
C SER A 129 -21.83 -16.61 2.02
N ALA A 130 -23.10 -16.82 2.38
CA ALA A 130 -23.62 -16.57 3.73
C ALA A 130 -22.87 -17.33 4.85
N ARG A 131 -22.09 -18.36 4.51
CA ARG A 131 -21.24 -19.12 5.44
C ARG A 131 -19.79 -18.62 5.52
N SER A 132 -19.45 -17.55 4.79
CA SER A 132 -18.11 -16.98 4.81
C SER A 132 -17.80 -16.34 6.15
N PHE A 133 -16.60 -16.59 6.66
CA PHE A 133 -16.05 -15.87 7.82
C PHE A 133 -15.51 -14.48 7.43
N ILE A 134 -15.32 -14.21 6.14
CA ILE A 134 -14.84 -12.94 5.62
C ILE A 134 -16.05 -12.02 5.39
N ARG A 135 -16.03 -10.85 6.03
CA ARG A 135 -17.03 -9.78 5.86
C ARG A 135 -16.58 -8.80 4.76
N PRO A 136 -17.50 -8.10 4.09
CA PRO A 136 -17.16 -7.10 3.08
C PRO A 136 -16.17 -6.03 3.58
N GLY A 137 -16.36 -5.53 4.80
CA GLY A 137 -15.45 -4.56 5.41
C GLY A 137 -14.04 -5.08 5.70
N ASN A 138 -13.81 -6.40 5.69
CA ASN A 138 -12.46 -6.98 5.79
C ASN A 138 -11.72 -6.95 4.44
N ILE A 139 -12.45 -6.73 3.34
CA ILE A 139 -11.92 -6.68 1.98
C ILE A 139 -11.79 -5.22 1.53
N PHE A 140 -12.82 -4.42 1.75
CA PHE A 140 -12.84 -3.00 1.43
C PHE A 140 -13.68 -2.26 2.47
N GLY A 141 -13.05 -1.34 3.20
CA GLY A 141 -13.68 -0.57 4.23
C GLY A 141 -13.32 0.91 4.17
N THR A 142 -13.51 1.59 5.29
CA THR A 142 -13.30 3.04 5.40
C THR A 142 -11.85 3.45 5.20
N ALA A 143 -10.89 2.59 5.59
CA ALA A 143 -9.47 2.88 5.45
C ALA A 143 -9.05 2.92 3.98
N GLU A 144 -9.47 1.94 3.17
CA GLU A 144 -9.20 1.88 1.74
C GLU A 144 -9.92 3.01 1.00
N ALA A 145 -11.17 3.31 1.38
CA ALA A 145 -11.93 4.42 0.82
C ALA A 145 -11.24 5.78 1.08
N GLU A 146 -10.73 6.00 2.29
CA GLU A 146 -9.97 7.22 2.64
C GLU A 146 -8.71 7.38 1.78
N LEU A 147 -7.96 6.29 1.57
CA LEU A 147 -6.78 6.29 0.71
C LEU A 147 -7.11 6.63 -0.76
N ILE A 148 -8.22 6.10 -1.27
CA ILE A 148 -8.72 6.40 -2.61
C ILE A 148 -9.09 7.87 -2.72
N VAL A 149 -9.87 8.40 -1.77
CA VAL A 149 -10.29 9.81 -1.77
C VAL A 149 -9.10 10.76 -1.67
N GLY A 150 -8.12 10.44 -0.83
CA GLY A 150 -6.87 11.19 -0.72
C GLY A 150 -6.01 11.17 -1.99
N SER A 151 -6.19 10.18 -2.86
CA SER A 151 -5.40 9.97 -4.07
C SER A 151 -6.18 10.23 -5.37
N LEU A 152 -7.37 10.84 -5.31
CA LEU A 152 -8.24 11.01 -6.47
C LEU A 152 -7.55 11.67 -7.66
N SER A 153 -6.75 12.72 -7.46
CA SER A 153 -6.06 13.40 -8.57
C SER A 153 -5.07 12.51 -9.33
N ILE A 154 -4.57 11.44 -8.70
CA ILE A 154 -3.52 10.56 -9.23
C ILE A 154 -4.12 9.33 -9.94
N ILE A 155 -5.30 8.88 -9.52
CA ILE A 155 -5.92 7.65 -10.05
C ILE A 155 -6.32 7.86 -11.51
N THR A 156 -5.70 7.14 -12.43
CA THR A 156 -6.06 7.21 -13.87
C THR A 156 -6.48 5.88 -14.45
N SER A 157 -6.08 4.78 -13.80
CA SER A 157 -6.28 3.42 -14.26
C SER A 157 -6.87 2.52 -13.18
N GLU A 158 -7.41 1.36 -13.60
CA GLU A 158 -7.81 0.30 -12.68
C GLU A 158 -6.63 -0.20 -11.82
N SER A 159 -5.40 -0.17 -12.36
CA SER A 159 -4.20 -0.58 -11.65
C SER A 159 -3.91 0.31 -10.44
N ASP A 160 -4.19 1.62 -10.55
CA ASP A 160 -4.05 2.56 -9.44
C ASP A 160 -5.05 2.25 -8.32
N VAL A 161 -6.31 1.95 -8.70
CA VAL A 161 -7.36 1.55 -7.76
C VAL A 161 -6.99 0.24 -7.07
N ARG A 162 -6.50 -0.75 -7.82
CA ARG A 162 -6.03 -2.04 -7.27
C ARG A 162 -4.96 -1.86 -6.20
N ARG A 163 -3.98 -0.99 -6.46
CA ARG A 163 -2.89 -0.71 -5.52
C ARG A 163 -3.41 -0.08 -4.22
N LEU A 164 -4.39 0.82 -4.32
CA LEU A 164 -4.97 1.52 -3.17
C LEU A 164 -5.98 0.66 -2.39
N ALA A 165 -6.72 -0.21 -3.07
CA ALA A 165 -7.69 -1.12 -2.48
C ALA A 165 -7.07 -2.41 -1.89
N GLY A 166 -5.75 -2.61 -1.99
CA GLY A 166 -5.06 -3.73 -1.36
C GLY A 166 -5.01 -5.04 -2.16
N GLY A 167 -5.31 -5.03 -3.47
CA GLY A 167 -5.19 -6.21 -4.36
C GLY A 167 -6.52 -6.77 -4.86
N HIS A 168 -6.51 -7.96 -5.45
CA HIS A 168 -7.71 -8.63 -5.97
C HIS A 168 -8.26 -9.64 -4.96
N PHE A 169 -9.15 -9.20 -4.09
CA PHE A 169 -9.88 -10.13 -3.24
C PHE A 169 -11.10 -10.71 -3.95
N ILE A 170 -11.72 -9.95 -4.86
CA ILE A 170 -12.98 -10.31 -5.55
C ILE A 170 -12.92 -9.87 -7.00
N GLU A 171 -13.29 -10.79 -7.90
CA GLU A 171 -13.36 -10.54 -9.33
C GLU A 171 -14.33 -9.40 -9.69
N GLY A 172 -13.87 -8.47 -10.53
CA GLY A 172 -14.67 -7.34 -11.00
C GLY A 172 -14.82 -6.17 -10.01
N LEU A 173 -14.46 -6.32 -8.73
CA LEU A 173 -14.58 -5.24 -7.74
C LEU A 173 -13.75 -4.00 -8.11
N VAL A 174 -12.50 -4.20 -8.53
CA VAL A 174 -11.59 -3.11 -8.90
C VAL A 174 -12.13 -2.31 -10.09
N GLY A 175 -12.63 -3.00 -11.12
CA GLY A 175 -13.24 -2.35 -12.29
C GLY A 175 -14.51 -1.58 -11.92
N HIS A 176 -15.34 -2.15 -11.03
CA HIS A 176 -16.53 -1.49 -10.52
C HIS A 176 -16.20 -0.19 -9.76
N LEU A 177 -15.22 -0.26 -8.83
CA LEU A 177 -14.73 0.91 -8.09
C LEU A 177 -14.12 1.96 -9.03
N HIS A 178 -13.35 1.54 -10.01
CA HIS A 178 -12.76 2.45 -10.99
C HIS A 178 -13.83 3.20 -11.80
N ASN A 179 -14.92 2.53 -12.18
CA ASN A 179 -16.04 3.18 -12.86
C ASN A 179 -16.73 4.22 -11.96
N ILE A 180 -16.98 3.91 -10.68
CA ILE A 180 -17.55 4.87 -9.72
C ILE A 180 -16.65 6.09 -9.58
N ILE A 181 -15.34 5.89 -9.44
CA ILE A 181 -14.35 6.97 -9.33
C ILE A 181 -14.34 7.82 -10.60
N THR A 182 -14.37 7.19 -11.77
CA THR A 182 -14.38 7.89 -13.07
C THR A 182 -15.65 8.73 -13.23
N ASN A 183 -16.81 8.19 -12.88
CA ASN A 183 -18.08 8.90 -12.90
C ASN A 183 -18.06 10.10 -11.94
N PHE A 184 -17.57 9.91 -10.72
CA PHE A 184 -17.43 11.00 -9.75
C PHE A 184 -16.49 12.10 -10.24
N LYS A 185 -15.36 11.73 -10.87
CA LYS A 185 -14.42 12.69 -11.47
C LYS A 185 -15.02 13.51 -12.59
N SER A 186 -15.86 12.89 -13.42
CA SER A 186 -16.60 13.58 -14.49
C SER A 186 -17.72 14.48 -13.95
N GLY A 187 -18.07 14.31 -12.67
CA GLY A 187 -19.14 15.07 -12.02
C GLY A 187 -18.80 16.54 -11.79
N PRO A 188 -19.84 17.40 -11.68
CA PRO A 188 -19.67 18.84 -11.52
C PRO A 188 -18.99 19.22 -10.20
N ILE A 189 -19.18 18.40 -9.16
CA ILE A 189 -18.59 18.61 -7.83
C ILE A 189 -17.06 18.53 -7.92
N TYR A 190 -16.55 17.43 -8.50
CA TYR A 190 -15.11 17.24 -8.62
C TYR A 190 -14.47 18.21 -9.61
N THR A 191 -15.13 18.48 -10.73
CA THR A 191 -14.62 19.43 -11.73
C THR A 191 -14.52 20.85 -11.15
N ARG A 192 -15.54 21.31 -10.40
CA ARG A 192 -15.50 22.61 -9.72
C ARG A 192 -14.40 22.67 -8.66
N HIS A 193 -14.22 21.60 -7.90
CA HIS A 193 -13.10 21.51 -6.96
C HIS A 193 -11.76 21.67 -7.69
N MET A 194 -11.54 20.93 -8.77
CA MET A 194 -10.30 21.00 -9.56
C MET A 194 -10.05 22.38 -10.18
N GLN A 195 -11.10 23.06 -10.66
CA GLN A 195 -11.00 24.45 -11.14
C GLN A 195 -10.57 25.42 -10.04
N ASN A 196 -11.11 25.27 -8.84
CA ASN A 196 -10.71 26.08 -7.69
C ASN A 196 -9.25 25.80 -7.30
N VAL A 197 -8.82 24.54 -7.31
CA VAL A 197 -7.42 24.16 -7.05
C VAL A 197 -6.48 24.80 -8.08
N GLN A 198 -6.81 24.72 -9.37
CA GLN A 198 -6.04 25.38 -10.44
C GLN A 198 -5.95 26.89 -10.23
N SER A 199 -7.07 27.56 -9.95
CA SER A 199 -7.10 29.01 -9.71
C SER A 199 -6.20 29.41 -8.53
N ILE A 200 -6.19 28.63 -7.45
CA ILE A 200 -5.33 28.91 -6.29
C ILE A 200 -3.85 28.70 -6.64
N GLU A 201 -3.52 27.67 -7.42
CA GLU A 201 -2.13 27.42 -7.86
C GLU A 201 -1.63 28.51 -8.82
N GLU A 202 -2.49 28.96 -9.73
CA GLU A 202 -2.21 30.10 -10.63
C GLU A 202 -2.00 31.38 -9.84
N ASP A 203 -2.86 31.71 -8.87
CA ASP A 203 -2.71 32.89 -8.01
C ASP A 203 -1.39 32.83 -7.22
N LYS A 204 -1.02 31.64 -6.69
CA LYS A 204 0.29 31.41 -6.04
C LYS A 204 1.46 31.62 -6.99
N TYR A 205 1.37 31.11 -8.21
CA TYR A 205 2.39 31.31 -9.24
C TYR A 205 2.53 32.80 -9.58
N ILE A 206 1.43 33.48 -9.87
CA ILE A 206 1.40 34.92 -10.18
C ILE A 206 2.01 35.73 -9.03
N MET A 207 1.70 35.41 -7.78
CA MET A 207 2.29 36.08 -6.62
C MET A 207 3.81 35.92 -6.54
N LYS A 208 4.34 34.72 -6.81
CA LYS A 208 5.78 34.44 -6.76
C LYS A 208 6.55 35.02 -7.95
N THR A 209 5.94 35.06 -9.13
CA THR A 209 6.62 35.45 -10.38
C THR A 209 6.87 36.95 -10.47
N ALA A 210 8.07 37.38 -10.88
CA ALA A 210 8.39 38.80 -11.03
C ALA A 210 7.56 39.48 -12.14
N LEU A 211 7.20 40.77 -11.98
CA LEU A 211 6.31 41.51 -12.89
C LEU A 211 6.75 41.49 -14.36
N LYS A 212 8.06 41.44 -14.62
CA LYS A 212 8.63 41.37 -15.98
C LYS A 212 8.28 40.10 -16.76
N HIS A 213 7.87 39.04 -16.06
CA HIS A 213 7.50 37.75 -16.65
C HIS A 213 5.99 37.51 -16.71
N LEU A 214 5.18 38.52 -16.36
CA LEU A 214 3.73 38.43 -16.35
C LEU A 214 3.14 39.25 -17.50
N ASN A 215 2.04 38.78 -18.08
CA ASN A 215 1.26 39.57 -19.04
C ASN A 215 0.40 40.62 -18.32
N GLU A 216 -0.23 41.53 -19.07
CA GLU A 216 -1.02 42.64 -18.48
C GLU A 216 -2.18 42.15 -17.58
N ASN A 217 -2.88 41.09 -17.98
CA ASN A 217 -3.97 40.50 -17.18
C ASN A 217 -3.46 39.91 -15.87
N GLN A 218 -2.32 39.22 -15.89
CA GLN A 218 -1.69 38.65 -14.70
C GLN A 218 -1.12 39.73 -13.78
N LYS A 219 -0.59 40.84 -14.33
CA LYS A 219 -0.16 42.00 -13.53
C LYS A 219 -1.34 42.63 -12.80
N LYS A 220 -2.49 42.80 -13.47
CA LYS A 220 -3.72 43.29 -12.86
C LYS A 220 -4.20 42.36 -11.73
N ARG A 221 -4.28 41.05 -12.00
CA ARG A 221 -4.61 40.03 -10.99
C ARG A 221 -3.66 40.07 -9.78
N LYS A 222 -2.35 40.24 -10.02
CA LYS A 222 -1.34 40.36 -8.96
C LYS A 222 -1.55 41.60 -8.07
N ALA A 223 -1.97 42.72 -8.66
CA ALA A 223 -2.28 43.95 -7.92
C ALA A 223 -3.52 43.74 -7.03
N GLU A 224 -4.59 43.17 -7.58
CA GLU A 224 -5.82 42.80 -6.85
C GLU A 224 -5.52 41.85 -5.66
N LEU A 225 -4.68 40.83 -5.88
CA LEU A 225 -4.27 39.89 -4.82
C LEU A 225 -3.44 40.58 -3.70
N LYS A 226 -2.62 41.58 -4.03
CA LYS A 226 -1.87 42.35 -3.03
C LYS A 226 -2.78 43.26 -2.21
N GLU A 227 -3.75 43.90 -2.85
CA GLU A 227 -4.73 44.77 -2.21
C GLU A 227 -5.65 44.00 -1.26
N THR A 228 -6.15 42.84 -1.68
CA THR A 228 -6.94 41.95 -0.82
C THR A 228 -6.15 41.44 0.39
N LEU A 229 -4.87 41.11 0.24
CA LEU A 229 -3.99 40.77 1.37
C LEU A 229 -3.73 41.96 2.31
N ALA A 230 -3.57 43.17 1.78
CA ALA A 230 -3.39 44.38 2.58
C ALA A 230 -4.64 44.68 3.41
N ASN A 231 -5.82 44.64 2.79
CA ASN A 231 -7.11 44.87 3.45
C ASN A 231 -7.44 43.79 4.50
N GLY A 232 -7.05 42.53 4.26
CA GLY A 232 -7.21 41.44 5.22
C GLY A 232 -6.30 41.56 6.46
N LYS A 233 -5.13 42.20 6.34
CA LYS A 233 -4.24 42.49 7.48
C LYS A 233 -4.76 43.67 8.32
N SER A 234 -5.28 44.72 7.68
CA SER A 234 -5.86 45.88 8.38
C SER A 234 -7.06 45.51 9.25
N LYS A 235 -7.89 44.55 8.82
CA LYS A 235 -9.04 44.05 9.61
C LYS A 235 -8.66 43.19 10.82
N LYS A 236 -7.45 42.63 10.88
CA LYS A 236 -6.98 41.83 12.04
C LYS A 236 -6.28 42.68 13.12
N ILE A 237 -5.97 43.94 12.83
CA ILE A 237 -5.25 44.86 13.74
C ILE A 237 -6.23 45.73 14.55
N SER A 238 -7.53 45.65 14.29
CA SER A 238 -8.57 46.25 15.14
C SER A 238 -9.28 45.19 15.99
N PRO A 239 -8.76 44.80 17.16
CA PRO A 239 -9.61 44.32 18.24
C PRO A 239 -10.42 45.51 18.79
N SER A 240 -11.71 45.25 18.93
CA SER A 240 -12.72 45.98 19.70
C SER A 240 -12.21 46.62 20.99
N ASP A 241 -12.76 47.81 21.26
CA ASP A 241 -12.77 48.53 22.54
C ASP A 241 -13.07 47.64 23.76
#